data_AF-A0AAE0EMC1-F1
#
_entry.id   AF-A0AAE0EMC1-F1
#
_cell.length_a   1.000
_cell.length_b   1.000
_cell.length_c   1.000
_cell.angle_alpha   90.00
_cell.angle_beta   90.00
_cell.angle_gamma   90.00
#
_symmetry.space_group_name_H-M   'P 1'
#
loop_
_entity.id
_entity.type
_entity.pdbx_description
1 polymer ?
#
loop_
_entity_poly.entity_id
_entity_poly.type
_entity_poly.pdbx_seq_one_letter_code
_entity_poly.pdbx_strand_id
1 'polypeptide(L)'
;MQAEHMEHFEPEPGLRRREGGRDGGRMGVAASLVMNSTMHAPISKKDTVTLGGNIASHRGLGGGSIILGVRRHCSEVSQLELSAAVGLQTLLGIEATRQITSNARASVAYNYVAGEGLGLTLSVMRQLYNNQHANISWALGPSAGLSTGWTYQNEKIMMNTNVHLGPAYTALAGTVMRNLEGNKAHMRASFKLATTALEIEVGGSRRVSANSSLALSVSVSLKGIILKFRFTRAGQKFVFPVILCPVIRLDVLAAACVLPPAAVYALQKTVLGPAADRRRRRKAMQAQAENAEVVARGRAQAAEAVQLMAITVERKRTREEAKGGLVIMEARFGCLSGVADFHAPDDPDAQQPWLEVGTALQFLVENSRLEINGDITKSNLMGFCDPCPNQKKALYIKYLHNRLVHEVRTLGPSKRL
;
A
#
# COMPACT_ATOMS: atom_id res chain seq x y z
N MET A 1 38.09 22.11 77.27
CA MET A 1 38.13 20.73 76.76
C MET A 1 37.87 20.79 75.25
N GLN A 2 38.91 20.49 74.45
CA GLN A 2 38.92 20.17 73.00
C GLN A 2 38.21 21.19 72.08
N ALA A 3 38.86 22.12 71.35
CA ALA A 3 40.00 22.07 70.42
C ALA A 3 39.73 21.24 69.13
N GLU A 4 39.74 21.97 68.00
CA GLU A 4 40.12 21.58 66.63
C GLU A 4 39.14 20.70 65.81
N HIS A 5 38.92 20.85 64.50
CA HIS A 5 39.72 21.44 63.43
C HIS A 5 38.80 22.02 62.31
N MET A 6 39.06 23.27 61.91
CA MET A 6 38.75 23.80 60.59
C MET A 6 39.98 23.51 59.71
N GLU A 7 39.79 22.93 58.53
CA GLU A 7 40.79 23.00 57.47
C GLU A 7 40.18 23.66 56.23
N HIS A 8 40.70 24.85 55.95
CA HIS A 8 40.72 25.50 54.65
C HIS A 8 41.57 24.68 53.69
N PHE A 9 41.09 24.48 52.46
CA PHE A 9 41.96 24.24 51.31
C PHE A 9 41.45 25.01 50.09
N GLU A 10 42.19 26.05 49.71
CA GLU A 10 42.16 26.77 48.45
C GLU A 10 43.63 27.14 48.13
N PRO A 11 44.07 27.47 46.89
CA PRO A 11 43.43 27.33 45.58
C PRO A 11 44.41 26.98 44.40
N GLU A 12 43.89 27.10 43.15
CA GLU A 12 44.56 27.44 41.85
C GLU A 12 45.16 26.30 40.98
N PRO A 13 45.35 26.48 39.64
CA PRO A 13 44.59 27.28 38.66
C PRO A 13 44.38 26.59 37.29
N GLY A 14 43.56 27.22 36.44
CA GLY A 14 43.87 27.28 35.02
C GLY A 14 43.14 26.31 34.09
N LEU A 15 42.03 26.79 33.51
CA LEU A 15 41.88 26.86 32.06
C LEU A 15 40.67 27.73 31.73
N ARG A 16 40.94 29.04 31.62
CA ARG A 16 40.08 29.97 30.88
C ARG A 16 39.97 29.45 29.45
N ARG A 17 38.89 28.74 29.13
CA ARG A 17 38.54 28.45 27.74
C ARG A 17 37.71 29.62 27.23
N ARG A 18 38.41 30.49 26.47
CA ARG A 18 37.90 31.56 25.63
C ARG A 18 36.43 31.37 25.22
N GLU A 19 35.57 32.26 25.70
CA GLU A 19 34.41 32.69 24.94
C GLU A 19 34.90 33.30 23.62
N GLY A 20 34.44 32.74 22.51
CA GLY A 20 34.89 33.15 21.19
C GLY A 20 34.70 32.03 20.17
N GLY A 21 33.47 31.84 19.72
CA GLY A 21 33.17 30.88 18.67
C GLY A 21 31.71 30.89 18.27
N ARG A 22 31.37 31.77 17.30
CA ARG A 22 30.19 31.75 16.42
C ARG A 22 29.12 30.71 16.77
N ASP A 23 27.95 31.19 17.19
CA ASP A 23 26.68 30.45 17.17
C ASP A 23 26.32 30.07 15.72
N GLY A 24 26.95 29.00 15.25
CA GLY A 24 26.45 28.21 14.14
C GLY A 24 25.31 27.36 14.69
N GLY A 25 24.08 27.68 14.28
CA GLY A 25 22.87 26.94 14.64
C GLY A 25 23.05 25.44 14.42
N ARG A 26 23.37 24.72 15.50
CA ARG A 26 23.47 23.26 15.48
C ARG A 26 22.06 22.71 15.34
N MET A 27 21.75 22.19 14.15
CA MET A 27 20.56 21.40 13.88
C MET A 27 20.59 20.16 14.80
N GLY A 28 19.91 20.24 15.93
CA GLY A 28 19.84 19.15 16.90
C GLY A 28 18.94 18.04 16.37
N VAL A 29 19.54 16.95 15.87
CA VAL A 29 18.79 15.73 15.54
C VAL A 29 18.40 15.06 16.86
N ALA A 30 17.28 15.48 17.44
CA ALA A 30 16.69 14.81 18.59
C ALA A 30 15.99 13.53 18.11
N ALA A 31 16.71 12.41 18.09
CA ALA A 31 16.12 11.12 17.80
C ALA A 31 15.13 10.75 18.92
N SER A 32 13.83 10.77 18.61
CA SER A 32 12.81 10.14 19.45
C SER A 32 12.35 8.86 18.77
N LEU A 33 12.43 7.73 19.46
CA LEU A 33 11.88 6.46 18.97
C LEU A 33 10.58 6.19 19.71
N VAL A 34 9.47 6.10 19.00
CA VAL A 34 8.21 5.57 19.54
C VAL A 34 7.87 4.31 18.78
N MET A 35 7.67 3.20 19.48
CA MET A 35 7.30 1.91 18.92
C MET A 35 6.10 1.38 19.68
N ASN A 36 4.97 1.27 18.98
CA ASN A 36 3.77 0.61 19.50
C ASN A 36 3.56 -0.69 18.73
N SER A 37 3.44 -1.81 19.44
CA SER A 37 3.17 -3.13 18.89
C SER A 37 2.04 -3.77 19.69
N THR A 38 0.96 -4.19 19.03
CA THR A 38 -0.17 -4.86 19.67
C THR A 38 -0.52 -6.12 18.88
N MET A 39 -0.59 -7.25 19.56
CA MET A 39 -0.97 -8.55 19.03
C MET A 39 -2.30 -8.97 19.67
N HIS A 40 -3.23 -9.43 18.85
CA HIS A 40 -4.51 -9.99 19.30
C HIS A 40 -4.52 -11.49 18.97
N ALA A 41 -4.65 -12.34 19.97
CA ALA A 41 -4.72 -13.79 19.84
C ALA A 41 -6.11 -14.27 20.31
N PRO A 42 -6.96 -14.82 19.41
CA PRO A 42 -8.22 -15.43 19.83
C PRO A 42 -7.91 -16.77 20.52
N ILE A 43 -8.27 -16.88 21.81
CA ILE A 43 -8.11 -18.14 22.58
C ILE A 43 -9.38 -18.98 22.44
N SER A 44 -10.54 -18.33 22.37
CA SER A 44 -11.84 -18.98 22.23
C SER A 44 -12.73 -18.18 21.26
N LYS A 45 -13.87 -18.74 20.87
CA LYS A 45 -14.89 -18.01 20.09
C LYS A 45 -15.39 -16.74 20.80
N LYS A 46 -15.25 -16.69 22.13
CA LYS A 46 -15.68 -15.55 22.97
C LYS A 46 -14.53 -14.75 23.57
N ASP A 47 -13.33 -15.32 23.67
CA ASP A 47 -12.22 -14.73 24.42
C ASP A 47 -11.04 -14.43 23.51
N THR A 48 -10.55 -13.19 23.60
CA THR A 48 -9.41 -12.68 22.85
C THR A 48 -8.42 -12.08 23.83
N VAL A 49 -7.16 -12.50 23.72
CA VAL A 49 -6.07 -11.95 24.52
C VAL A 49 -5.30 -10.95 23.68
N THR A 50 -4.96 -9.83 24.30
CA THR A 50 -4.22 -8.74 23.70
C THR A 50 -2.89 -8.60 24.41
N LEU A 51 -1.80 -8.61 23.64
CA LEU A 51 -0.45 -8.41 24.14
C LEU A 51 0.15 -7.22 23.39
N GLY A 52 0.35 -6.13 24.10
CA GLY A 52 0.84 -4.87 23.60
C GLY A 52 2.16 -4.47 24.23
N GLY A 53 2.93 -3.65 23.52
CA GLY A 53 4.11 -2.99 24.02
C GLY A 53 4.18 -1.59 23.42
N ASN A 54 4.42 -0.59 24.24
CA ASN A 54 4.79 0.75 23.82
C ASN A 54 6.18 1.05 24.37
N ILE A 55 7.09 1.49 23.50
CA ILE A 55 8.43 1.96 23.88
C ILE A 55 8.57 3.36 23.33
N ALA A 56 8.82 4.33 24.22
CA ALA A 56 9.14 5.69 23.87
C ALA A 56 10.51 6.07 24.42
N SER A 57 11.43 6.46 23.56
CA SER A 57 12.73 7.01 23.95
C SER A 57 12.86 8.43 23.44
N HIS A 58 13.22 9.36 24.32
CA HIS A 58 13.45 10.75 23.99
C HIS A 58 14.68 11.26 24.75
N ARG A 59 15.70 11.75 24.01
CA ARG A 59 16.96 12.31 24.57
C ARG A 59 17.70 11.35 25.51
N GLY A 60 17.81 10.08 25.14
CA GLY A 60 18.56 9.08 25.92
C GLY A 60 17.82 8.49 27.13
N LEU A 61 16.66 9.04 27.50
CA LEU A 61 15.74 8.45 28.47
C LEU A 61 14.70 7.61 27.71
N GLY A 62 14.78 6.29 27.87
CA GLY A 62 13.84 5.32 27.30
C GLY A 62 12.88 4.79 28.36
N GLY A 63 11.59 4.84 28.07
CA GLY A 63 10.53 4.23 28.87
C GLY A 63 9.71 3.28 28.01
N GLY A 64 9.40 2.09 28.54
CA GLY A 64 8.52 1.13 27.88
C GLY A 64 7.40 0.70 28.82
N SER A 65 6.26 0.33 28.26
CA SER A 65 5.15 -0.33 28.97
C SER A 65 4.71 -1.54 28.17
N ILE A 66 4.63 -2.69 28.83
CA ILE A 66 4.01 -3.91 28.30
C ILE A 66 2.56 -3.89 28.77
N ILE A 67 1.61 -4.08 27.85
CA ILE A 67 0.17 -4.10 28.11
C ILE A 67 -0.32 -5.53 27.86
N LEU A 68 -0.99 -6.12 28.83
CA LEU A 68 -1.70 -7.38 28.72
C LEU A 68 -3.19 -7.10 28.86
N GLY A 69 -4.01 -7.64 27.97
CA GLY A 69 -5.45 -7.50 28.06
C GLY A 69 -6.18 -8.79 27.73
N VAL A 70 -7.34 -8.97 28.34
CA VAL A 70 -8.25 -10.08 28.09
C VAL A 70 -9.61 -9.47 27.78
N ARG A 71 -10.09 -9.67 26.56
CA ARG A 71 -11.41 -9.25 26.12
C ARG A 71 -12.30 -10.46 25.93
N ARG A 72 -13.44 -10.46 26.63
CA ARG A 72 -14.46 -11.50 26.62
C ARG A 72 -15.79 -10.96 26.09
N HIS A 73 -16.33 -11.60 25.07
CA HIS A 73 -17.70 -11.39 24.60
C HIS A 73 -18.67 -12.15 25.52
N CYS A 74 -19.31 -11.43 26.43
CA CYS A 74 -20.30 -12.00 27.35
C CYS A 74 -21.63 -12.28 26.63
N SER A 75 -22.00 -11.43 25.67
CA SER A 75 -23.13 -11.61 24.75
C SER A 75 -22.81 -11.00 23.38
N GLU A 76 -23.70 -11.16 22.40
CA GLU A 76 -23.51 -10.55 21.07
C GLU A 76 -23.40 -9.01 21.13
N VAL A 77 -24.00 -8.41 22.16
CA VAL A 77 -24.06 -6.95 22.35
C VAL A 77 -23.16 -6.44 23.49
N SER A 78 -22.59 -7.32 24.33
CA SER A 78 -21.81 -6.93 25.51
C SER A 78 -20.43 -7.59 25.53
N GLN A 79 -19.40 -6.78 25.78
CA GLN A 79 -18.01 -7.22 25.92
C GLN A 79 -17.39 -6.62 27.18
N LEU A 80 -16.53 -7.39 27.82
CA LEU A 80 -15.76 -7.00 28.99
C LEU A 80 -14.28 -7.11 28.63
N GLU A 81 -13.52 -6.07 28.89
CA GLU A 81 -12.08 -6.00 28.65
C GLU A 81 -11.36 -5.70 29.96
N LEU A 82 -10.53 -6.64 30.40
CA LEU A 82 -9.60 -6.46 31.50
C LEU A 82 -8.25 -6.11 30.89
N SER A 83 -7.58 -5.07 31.35
CA SER A 83 -6.25 -4.68 30.90
C SER A 83 -5.32 -4.40 32.08
N ALA A 84 -4.06 -4.78 31.95
CA ALA A 84 -3.01 -4.49 32.91
C ALA A 84 -1.77 -4.09 32.13
N ALA A 85 -1.13 -2.98 32.48
CA ALA A 85 0.18 -2.63 31.92
C ALA A 85 1.22 -2.47 33.01
N VAL A 86 2.45 -2.84 32.69
CA VAL A 86 3.62 -2.77 33.57
C VAL A 86 4.77 -2.14 32.80
N GLY A 87 5.51 -1.22 33.44
CA GLY A 87 6.64 -0.53 32.84
C GLY A 87 6.76 0.89 33.37
N LEU A 88 6.67 1.91 32.49
CA LEU A 88 6.75 3.32 32.88
C LEU A 88 5.60 3.74 33.82
N GLN A 89 4.39 3.27 33.55
CA GLN A 89 3.22 3.43 34.40
C GLN A 89 2.56 2.06 34.57
N THR A 90 2.37 1.64 35.82
CA THR A 90 1.60 0.43 36.13
C THR A 90 0.12 0.81 36.14
N LEU A 91 -0.66 0.24 35.22
CA LEU A 91 -2.09 0.51 35.10
C LEU A 91 -2.89 -0.79 35.16
N LEU A 92 -4.06 -0.75 35.79
CA LEU A 92 -5.02 -1.84 35.82
C LEU A 92 -6.40 -1.27 35.46
N GLY A 93 -6.94 -1.72 34.34
CA GLY A 93 -8.17 -1.22 33.75
C GLY A 93 -9.22 -2.30 33.56
N ILE A 94 -10.48 -1.98 33.83
CA ILE A 94 -11.63 -2.81 33.50
C ILE A 94 -12.58 -1.96 32.67
N GLU A 95 -12.83 -2.36 31.42
CA GLU A 95 -13.78 -1.70 30.52
C GLU A 95 -14.94 -2.64 30.17
N ALA A 96 -16.16 -2.26 30.55
CA ALA A 96 -17.37 -2.93 30.11
C ALA A 96 -18.02 -2.09 29.00
N THR A 97 -18.23 -2.68 27.82
CA THR A 97 -18.95 -2.01 26.73
C THR A 97 -20.19 -2.80 26.33
N ARG A 98 -21.29 -2.08 26.10
CA ARG A 98 -22.58 -2.66 25.70
C ARG A 98 -23.23 -1.84 24.60
N GLN A 99 -23.74 -2.50 23.58
CA GLN A 99 -24.61 -1.90 22.57
C GLN A 99 -26.00 -1.71 23.19
N ILE A 100 -26.42 -0.45 23.35
CA ILE A 100 -27.70 -0.08 23.97
C ILE A 100 -28.79 -0.02 22.91
N THR A 101 -28.46 0.55 21.75
CA THR A 101 -29.37 0.61 20.59
C THR A 101 -28.63 0.10 19.35
N SER A 102 -29.34 -0.14 18.26
CA SER A 102 -28.73 -0.55 16.98
C SER A 102 -27.56 0.37 16.57
N ASN A 103 -27.65 1.66 16.93
CA ASN A 103 -26.72 2.69 16.48
C ASN A 103 -25.89 3.29 17.63
N ALA A 104 -26.01 2.83 18.88
CA ALA A 104 -25.27 3.38 20.02
C ALA A 104 -24.65 2.31 20.92
N ARG A 105 -23.40 2.55 21.31
CA ARG A 105 -22.61 1.72 22.21
C ARG A 105 -22.15 2.58 23.38
N ALA A 106 -22.35 2.12 24.61
CA ALA A 106 -21.79 2.74 25.80
C ALA A 106 -20.62 1.90 26.31
N SER A 107 -19.62 2.56 26.88
CA SER A 107 -18.59 1.93 27.68
C SER A 107 -18.43 2.60 29.04
N VAL A 108 -18.12 1.77 30.03
CA VAL A 108 -17.75 2.17 31.38
C VAL A 108 -16.38 1.55 31.62
N ALA A 109 -15.37 2.39 31.79
CA ALA A 109 -14.01 1.97 32.06
C ALA A 109 -13.56 2.49 33.43
N TYR A 110 -12.93 1.62 34.21
CA TYR A 110 -12.35 1.92 35.51
C TYR A 110 -10.87 1.62 35.43
N ASN A 111 -10.03 2.64 35.59
CA ASN A 111 -8.59 2.55 35.40
C ASN A 111 -7.89 2.99 36.69
N TYR A 112 -7.10 2.11 37.28
CA TYR A 112 -6.15 2.45 38.35
C TYR A 112 -4.78 2.68 37.73
N VAL A 113 -4.17 3.84 37.99
CA VAL A 113 -2.80 4.15 37.61
C VAL A 113 -1.97 4.30 38.89
N ALA A 114 -0.95 3.47 39.04
CA ALA A 114 -0.06 3.53 40.20
C ALA A 114 0.63 4.91 40.25
N GLY A 115 0.42 5.62 41.36
CA GLY A 115 0.94 6.98 41.58
C GLY A 115 -0.06 8.11 41.32
N GLU A 116 -1.04 7.93 40.43
CA GLU A 116 -2.07 8.95 40.15
C GLU A 116 -3.41 8.62 40.80
N GLY A 117 -3.74 7.33 40.97
CA GLY A 117 -4.95 6.88 41.66
C GLY A 117 -6.00 6.27 40.72
N LEU A 118 -7.27 6.36 41.13
CA LEU A 118 -8.40 5.74 40.46
C LEU A 118 -9.11 6.71 39.52
N GLY A 119 -9.33 6.28 38.28
CA GLY A 119 -10.09 6.99 37.27
C GLY A 119 -11.29 6.18 36.77
N LEU A 120 -12.40 6.86 36.54
CA LEU A 120 -13.61 6.33 35.92
C LEU A 120 -13.86 7.08 34.62
N THR A 121 -13.96 6.38 33.50
CA THR A 121 -14.29 6.94 32.20
C THR A 121 -15.60 6.36 31.69
N LEU A 122 -16.62 7.21 31.56
CA LEU A 122 -17.90 6.87 30.94
C LEU A 122 -17.88 7.34 29.50
N SER A 123 -18.15 6.48 28.53
CA SER A 123 -18.20 6.89 27.13
C SER A 123 -19.44 6.37 26.42
N VAL A 124 -19.95 7.16 25.49
CA VAL A 124 -21.05 6.81 24.60
C VAL A 124 -20.63 7.15 23.19
N MET A 125 -20.62 6.14 22.32
CA MET A 125 -20.39 6.28 20.89
C MET A 125 -21.69 6.00 20.16
N ARG A 126 -22.12 6.93 19.30
CA ARG A 126 -23.34 6.80 18.50
C ARG A 126 -23.04 7.05 17.03
N GLN A 127 -23.51 6.14 16.18
CA GLN A 127 -23.59 6.35 14.74
C GLN A 127 -24.77 7.27 14.44
N LEU A 128 -24.48 8.49 14.00
CA LEU A 128 -25.51 9.49 13.66
C LEU A 128 -26.06 9.22 12.26
N TYR A 129 -25.17 8.93 11.31
CA TYR A 129 -25.46 8.57 9.93
C TYR A 129 -24.52 7.45 9.50
N ASN A 130 -24.75 6.81 8.35
CA ASN A 130 -23.94 5.69 7.86
C ASN A 130 -22.43 5.95 7.89
N ASN A 131 -22.01 7.20 7.66
CA ASN A 131 -20.62 7.61 7.57
C ASN A 131 -20.17 8.54 8.71
N GLN A 132 -20.98 8.71 9.77
CA GLN A 132 -20.70 9.63 10.87
C GLN A 132 -20.85 8.96 12.23
N HIS A 133 -19.81 9.02 13.05
CA HIS A 133 -19.86 8.58 14.43
C HIS A 133 -19.50 9.73 15.36
N ALA A 134 -20.34 9.96 16.35
CA ALA A 134 -20.05 10.86 17.46
C ALA A 134 -19.68 10.04 18.69
N ASN A 135 -18.72 10.54 19.47
CA ASN A 135 -18.36 9.98 20.75
C ASN A 135 -18.38 11.09 21.81
N ILE A 136 -18.95 10.79 22.96
CA ILE A 136 -18.89 11.64 24.14
C ILE A 136 -18.28 10.77 25.24
N SER A 137 -17.23 11.25 25.87
CA SER A 137 -16.56 10.54 26.97
C SER A 137 -16.31 11.49 28.13
N TRP A 138 -16.70 11.08 29.32
CA TRP A 138 -16.50 11.81 30.55
C TRP A 138 -15.55 11.02 31.44
N ALA A 139 -14.38 11.59 31.71
CA ALA A 139 -13.39 11.08 32.63
C ALA A 139 -13.54 11.77 33.99
N LEU A 140 -13.59 10.97 35.05
CA LEU A 140 -13.53 11.36 36.46
C LEU A 140 -12.27 10.73 37.06
N GLY A 141 -11.54 11.45 37.91
CA GLY A 141 -10.27 10.99 38.49
C GLY A 141 -9.12 11.97 38.24
N PRO A 142 -7.86 11.49 38.18
CA PRO A 142 -6.67 12.35 38.11
C PRO A 142 -6.66 13.27 36.88
N SER A 143 -7.16 12.77 35.74
CA SER A 143 -7.37 13.55 34.52
C SER A 143 -8.86 13.71 34.23
N ALA A 144 -9.57 14.41 35.13
CA ALA A 144 -10.98 14.72 34.93
C ALA A 144 -11.18 15.56 33.65
N GLY A 145 -12.25 15.29 32.90
CA GLY A 145 -12.58 16.06 31.71
C GLY A 145 -13.68 15.44 30.85
N LEU A 146 -14.38 16.28 30.11
CA LEU A 146 -15.35 15.90 29.11
C LEU A 146 -14.72 16.01 27.73
N SER A 147 -14.72 14.94 26.94
CA SER A 147 -14.39 15.00 25.52
C SER A 147 -15.55 14.62 24.63
N THR A 148 -15.78 15.46 23.62
CA THR A 148 -16.77 15.26 22.58
C THR A 148 -16.04 15.19 21.25
N GLY A 149 -16.22 14.10 20.53
CA GLY A 149 -15.63 13.92 19.22
C GLY A 149 -16.67 13.59 18.16
N TRP A 150 -16.29 13.92 16.93
CA TRP A 150 -17.05 13.68 15.72
C TRP A 150 -16.11 13.15 14.65
N THR A 151 -16.46 12.00 14.12
CA THR A 151 -15.72 11.33 13.05
C THR A 151 -16.63 11.18 11.85
N TYR A 152 -16.13 11.60 10.69
CA TYR A 152 -16.76 11.40 9.40
C TYR A 152 -15.82 10.58 8.54
N GLN A 153 -16.27 9.41 8.09
CA GLN A 153 -15.46 8.50 7.28
C GLN A 153 -16.19 8.15 6.00
N ASN A 154 -15.58 8.55 4.88
CA ASN A 154 -16.02 8.23 3.54
C ASN A 154 -14.84 7.62 2.75
N GLU A 155 -15.10 7.03 1.58
CA GLU A 155 -14.05 6.36 0.79
C GLU A 155 -12.88 7.29 0.42
N LYS A 156 -13.18 8.57 0.18
CA LYS A 156 -12.21 9.58 -0.26
C LYS A 156 -11.67 10.44 0.87
N ILE A 157 -12.44 10.66 1.94
CA ILE A 157 -12.12 11.63 2.99
C ILE A 157 -12.47 11.04 4.36
N MET A 158 -11.54 11.18 5.30
CA MET A 158 -11.72 10.91 6.70
C MET A 158 -11.49 12.20 7.48
N MET A 159 -12.47 12.64 8.26
CA MET A 159 -12.36 13.78 9.16
C MET A 159 -12.59 13.31 10.60
N ASN A 160 -11.84 13.85 11.53
CA ASN A 160 -11.99 13.60 12.95
C ASN A 160 -11.78 14.92 13.69
N THR A 161 -12.74 15.31 14.51
CA THR A 161 -12.69 16.51 15.34
C THR A 161 -12.97 16.11 16.77
N ASN A 162 -12.09 16.45 17.70
CA ASN A 162 -12.22 16.15 19.12
C ASN A 162 -12.08 17.46 19.92
N VAL A 163 -13.05 17.72 20.78
CA VAL A 163 -13.05 18.77 21.79
C VAL A 163 -12.85 18.09 23.13
N HIS A 164 -11.91 18.56 23.95
CA HIS A 164 -11.67 18.12 25.31
C HIS A 164 -11.73 19.32 26.23
N LEU A 165 -12.54 19.22 27.27
CA LEU A 165 -12.78 20.24 28.29
C LEU A 165 -12.46 19.61 29.63
N GLY A 166 -11.31 19.95 30.20
CA GLY A 166 -10.90 19.49 31.52
C GLY A 166 -10.36 20.64 32.36
N PRO A 167 -10.43 20.55 33.70
CA PRO A 167 -9.84 21.53 34.61
C PRO A 167 -8.33 21.72 34.39
N ALA A 168 -7.61 20.67 33.99
CA ALA A 168 -6.17 20.75 33.73
C ALA A 168 -5.83 21.37 32.36
N TYR A 169 -6.60 21.05 31.32
CA TYR A 169 -6.44 21.65 30.00
C TYR A 169 -7.72 21.55 29.17
N THR A 170 -7.91 22.55 28.32
CA THR A 170 -8.93 22.53 27.27
C THR A 170 -8.23 22.41 25.93
N ALA A 171 -8.69 21.50 25.08
CA ALA A 171 -8.10 21.26 23.76
C ALA A 171 -9.15 21.03 22.68
N LEU A 172 -8.93 21.62 21.51
CA LEU A 172 -9.62 21.34 20.27
C LEU A 172 -8.62 20.74 19.30
N ALA A 173 -8.86 19.54 18.81
CA ALA A 173 -8.04 18.88 17.82
C ALA A 173 -8.88 18.47 16.61
N GLY A 174 -8.36 18.69 15.41
CA GLY A 174 -9.00 18.26 14.17
C GLY A 174 -7.98 17.61 13.24
N THR A 175 -8.39 16.56 12.54
CA THR A 175 -7.59 15.88 11.53
C THR A 175 -8.43 15.60 10.31
N VAL A 176 -7.93 15.98 9.14
CA VAL A 176 -8.51 15.69 7.84
C VAL A 176 -7.51 14.88 7.04
N MET A 177 -7.92 13.68 6.63
CA MET A 177 -7.16 12.79 5.77
C MET A 177 -7.92 12.59 4.46
N ARG A 178 -7.30 12.93 3.34
CA ARG A 178 -7.88 12.76 2.01
C ARG A 178 -7.09 11.70 1.25
N ASN A 179 -7.78 10.67 0.78
CA ASN A 179 -7.22 9.63 -0.08
C ASN A 179 -7.06 10.21 -1.48
N LEU A 180 -5.86 10.10 -2.02
CA LEU A 180 -5.46 10.53 -3.35
C LEU A 180 -5.09 9.28 -4.17
N GLU A 181 -5.38 9.33 -5.47
CA GLU A 181 -4.80 8.45 -6.50
C GLU A 181 -4.86 6.94 -6.16
N GLY A 182 -5.99 6.29 -6.48
CA GLY A 182 -6.12 4.83 -6.39
C GLY A 182 -5.84 4.24 -5.00
N ASN A 183 -6.06 5.01 -3.92
CA ASN A 183 -5.87 4.62 -2.53
C ASN A 183 -4.41 4.35 -2.11
N LYS A 184 -3.43 4.81 -2.91
CA LYS A 184 -1.99 4.62 -2.62
C LYS A 184 -1.38 5.80 -1.89
N ALA A 185 -1.92 7.01 -2.06
CA ALA A 185 -1.45 8.21 -1.38
C ALA A 185 -2.57 8.80 -0.49
N HIS A 186 -2.20 9.38 0.64
CA HIS A 186 -3.13 10.09 1.51
C HIS A 186 -2.52 11.41 1.96
N MET A 187 -3.21 12.51 1.73
CA MET A 187 -2.87 13.82 2.28
C MET A 187 -3.48 13.94 3.68
N ARG A 188 -2.73 14.49 4.62
CA ARG A 188 -3.15 14.66 6.02
C ARG A 188 -2.89 16.10 6.45
N ALA A 189 -3.92 16.76 6.93
CA ALA A 189 -3.84 18.01 7.65
C ALA A 189 -4.40 17.80 9.06
N SER A 190 -3.75 18.32 10.08
CA SER A 190 -4.22 18.25 11.45
C SER A 190 -3.85 19.50 12.23
N PHE A 191 -4.72 19.91 13.14
CA PHE A 191 -4.47 21.01 14.05
C PHE A 191 -4.81 20.56 15.47
N LYS A 192 -4.12 21.10 16.45
CA LYS A 192 -4.34 20.92 17.87
C LYS A 192 -4.15 22.26 18.57
N LEU A 193 -5.24 22.75 19.12
CA LEU A 193 -5.37 24.00 19.84
C LEU A 193 -5.67 23.65 21.30
N ALA A 194 -4.67 23.64 22.16
CA ALA A 194 -4.81 23.41 23.58
C ALA A 194 -4.39 24.66 24.37
N THR A 195 -4.89 24.81 25.59
CA THR A 195 -4.53 25.92 26.50
C THR A 195 -3.01 26.09 26.65
N THR A 196 -2.26 24.99 26.60
CA THR A 196 -0.80 24.97 26.75
C THR A 196 -0.04 24.58 25.48
N ALA A 197 -0.72 24.32 24.36
CA ALA A 197 -0.06 23.87 23.14
C ALA A 197 -0.84 24.24 21.87
N LEU A 198 -0.18 24.93 20.94
CA LEU A 198 -0.62 25.10 19.56
C LEU A 198 0.24 24.22 18.65
N GLU A 199 -0.39 23.38 17.82
CA GLU A 199 0.28 22.55 16.81
C GLU A 199 -0.56 22.47 15.52
N ILE A 200 0.05 22.76 14.38
CA ILE A 200 -0.53 22.61 13.05
C ILE A 200 0.40 21.71 12.24
N GLU A 201 -0.09 20.58 11.74
CA GLU A 201 0.65 19.59 10.97
C GLU A 201 0.03 19.40 9.59
N VAL A 202 0.83 19.52 8.54
CA VAL A 202 0.43 19.26 7.16
C VAL A 202 1.41 18.28 6.55
N GLY A 203 0.93 17.25 5.85
CA GLY A 203 1.80 16.26 5.24
C GLY A 203 1.12 15.31 4.27
N GLY A 204 1.95 14.50 3.64
CA GLY A 204 1.55 13.45 2.72
C GLY A 204 2.04 12.09 3.19
N SER A 205 1.28 11.05 2.88
CA SER A 205 1.66 9.67 3.09
C SER A 205 1.44 8.86 1.82
N ARG A 206 2.27 7.85 1.61
CA ARG A 206 2.19 6.95 0.46
C ARG A 206 2.49 5.53 0.89
N ARG A 207 1.64 4.61 0.45
CA ARG A 207 1.85 3.16 0.57
C ARG A 207 2.88 2.74 -0.47
N VAL A 208 4.01 2.21 0.00
CA VAL A 208 5.13 1.75 -0.82
C VAL A 208 5.01 0.24 -1.12
N SER A 209 4.50 -0.52 -0.15
CA SER A 209 4.27 -1.96 -0.24
C SER A 209 2.92 -2.32 0.42
N ALA A 210 2.49 -3.57 0.31
CA ALA A 210 1.26 -4.07 0.94
C ALA A 210 1.22 -3.75 2.44
N ASN A 211 2.37 -3.89 3.12
CA ASN A 211 2.48 -3.73 4.57
C ASN A 211 3.41 -2.57 4.96
N SER A 212 3.72 -1.63 4.05
CA SER A 212 4.62 -0.52 4.36
C SER A 212 4.14 0.80 3.78
N SER A 213 4.04 1.83 4.63
CA SER A 213 3.72 3.19 4.21
C SER A 213 4.70 4.21 4.79
N LEU A 214 5.07 5.16 3.96
CA LEU A 214 5.94 6.29 4.29
C LEU A 214 5.10 7.55 4.37
N ALA A 215 5.35 8.40 5.35
CA ALA A 215 4.70 9.69 5.47
C ALA A 215 5.71 10.76 5.87
N LEU A 216 5.48 11.95 5.33
CA LEU A 216 6.30 13.13 5.52
C LEU A 216 5.36 14.27 5.89
N SER A 217 5.53 14.85 7.06
CA SER A 217 4.72 15.97 7.52
C SER A 217 5.57 17.06 8.16
N VAL A 218 5.14 18.31 7.96
CA VAL A 218 5.70 19.49 8.61
C VAL A 218 4.71 19.89 9.68
N SER A 219 5.18 19.97 10.93
CA SER A 219 4.40 20.47 12.05
C SER A 219 5.00 21.77 12.57
N VAL A 220 4.17 22.81 12.65
CA VAL A 220 4.47 24.08 13.30
C VAL A 220 3.86 24.04 14.68
N SER A 221 4.64 24.32 15.71
CA SER A 221 4.16 24.34 17.10
C SER A 221 4.82 25.46 17.90
N LEU A 222 4.36 25.69 19.13
CA LEU A 222 5.04 26.61 20.06
C LEU A 222 6.52 26.24 20.31
N LYS A 223 6.89 24.97 20.09
CA LYS A 223 8.26 24.45 20.18
C LYS A 223 9.09 24.66 18.90
N GLY A 224 8.53 25.34 17.90
CA GLY A 224 9.16 25.61 16.61
C GLY A 224 8.64 24.77 15.44
N ILE A 225 9.44 24.68 14.38
CA ILE A 225 9.13 23.95 13.15
C ILE A 225 9.80 22.58 13.21
N ILE A 226 9.00 21.53 13.08
CA ILE A 226 9.44 20.13 13.18
C ILE A 226 9.03 19.40 11.91
N LEU A 227 10.01 18.74 11.26
CA LEU A 227 9.77 17.83 10.16
C LEU A 227 9.64 16.40 10.71
N LYS A 228 8.48 15.78 10.54
CA LYS A 228 8.20 14.42 11.00
C LYS A 228 8.27 13.45 9.81
N PHE A 229 9.23 12.54 9.84
CA PHE A 229 9.27 11.38 8.96
C PHE A 229 8.63 10.19 9.67
N ARG A 230 7.59 9.61 9.08
CA ARG A 230 6.83 8.51 9.67
C ARG A 230 6.89 7.30 8.76
N PHE A 231 7.49 6.22 9.24
CA PHE A 231 7.54 4.94 8.55
C PHE A 231 6.67 3.94 9.29
N THR A 232 5.75 3.30 8.57
CA THR A 232 4.91 2.24 9.13
C THR A 232 5.20 0.94 8.40
N ARG A 233 5.51 -0.13 9.12
CA ARG A 233 5.72 -1.46 8.56
C ARG A 233 5.14 -2.53 9.46
N ALA A 234 4.32 -3.42 8.90
CA ALA A 234 3.77 -4.58 9.62
C ALA A 234 3.15 -4.24 11.00
N GLY A 235 2.36 -3.16 11.06
CA GLY A 235 1.72 -2.69 12.29
C GLY A 235 2.58 -1.79 13.18
N GLN A 236 3.89 -1.75 12.98
CA GLN A 236 4.81 -0.87 13.72
C GLN A 236 4.88 0.51 13.07
N LYS A 237 4.87 1.57 13.89
CA LYS A 237 4.93 2.98 13.45
C LYS A 237 6.16 3.65 14.04
N PHE A 238 7.16 3.90 13.20
CA PHE A 238 8.35 4.67 13.52
C PHE A 238 8.14 6.14 13.16
N VAL A 239 8.41 7.07 14.07
CA VAL A 239 8.32 8.52 13.83
C VAL A 239 9.65 9.16 14.20
N PHE A 240 10.31 9.78 13.24
CA PHE A 240 11.57 10.49 13.40
C PHE A 240 11.30 12.00 13.26
N PRO A 241 11.19 12.74 14.37
CA PRO A 241 11.06 14.19 14.34
C PRO A 241 12.43 14.86 14.19
N VAL A 242 12.57 15.73 13.21
CA VAL A 242 13.74 16.60 13.01
C VAL A 242 13.30 18.02 13.33
N ILE A 243 13.84 18.59 14.41
CA ILE A 243 13.57 19.98 14.79
C ILE A 243 14.42 20.86 13.86
N LEU A 244 13.76 21.62 12.98
CA LEU A 244 14.45 22.49 12.03
C LEU A 244 14.84 23.81 12.68
N CYS A 245 13.90 24.43 13.39
CA CYS A 245 14.13 25.72 14.05
C CYS A 245 13.24 25.83 15.29
N PRO A 246 13.77 26.23 16.46
CA PRO A 246 12.99 26.41 17.69
C PRO A 246 12.10 27.66 17.66
N VAL A 247 12.47 28.68 16.86
CA VAL A 247 11.69 29.92 16.67
C VAL A 247 10.99 29.88 15.31
N ILE A 248 9.75 30.36 15.24
CA ILE A 248 8.99 30.38 13.99
C ILE A 248 9.60 31.42 13.05
N ARG A 249 10.23 30.96 11.97
CA ARG A 249 10.73 31.79 10.87
C ARG A 249 10.03 31.43 9.57
N LEU A 250 9.52 32.43 8.85
CA LEU A 250 8.79 32.24 7.59
C LEU A 250 9.66 31.61 6.50
N ASP A 251 10.94 32.02 6.38
CA ASP A 251 11.85 31.46 5.37
C ASP A 251 12.06 29.95 5.57
N VAL A 252 12.25 29.54 6.82
CA VAL A 252 12.46 28.14 7.20
C VAL A 252 11.16 27.35 7.02
N LEU A 253 10.00 27.95 7.29
CA LEU A 253 8.71 27.33 7.06
C LEU A 253 8.47 27.10 5.56
N ALA A 254 8.73 28.10 4.72
CA ALA A 254 8.61 27.98 3.28
C ALA A 254 9.54 26.89 2.73
N ALA A 255 10.80 26.88 3.17
CA ALA A 255 11.76 25.83 2.83
C ALA A 255 11.29 24.44 3.31
N ALA A 256 10.78 24.32 4.54
CA ALA A 256 10.29 23.07 5.10
C ALA A 256 9.05 22.52 4.37
N CYS A 257 8.19 23.40 3.84
CA CYS A 257 7.03 23.00 3.06
C CYS A 257 7.39 22.59 1.63
N VAL A 258 8.40 23.21 1.01
CA VAL A 258 8.75 23.00 -0.41
C VAL A 258 9.84 21.96 -0.62
N LEU A 259 10.94 22.02 0.14
CA LEU A 259 12.11 21.16 -0.06
C LEU A 259 11.80 19.67 0.09
N PRO A 260 11.08 19.20 1.14
CA PRO A 260 10.87 17.77 1.32
C PRO A 260 9.98 17.15 0.23
N PRO A 261 8.84 17.74 -0.18
CA PRO A 261 8.09 17.27 -1.34
C PRO A 261 8.89 17.30 -2.65
N ALA A 262 9.67 18.37 -2.89
CA ALA A 262 10.51 18.47 -4.08
C ALA A 262 11.59 17.38 -4.12
N ALA A 263 12.22 17.09 -2.98
CA ALA A 263 13.20 16.01 -2.84
C ALA A 263 12.57 14.63 -3.09
N VAL A 264 11.37 14.38 -2.58
CA VAL A 264 10.63 13.13 -2.84
C VAL A 264 10.28 13.00 -4.32
N TYR A 265 9.85 14.09 -4.97
CA TYR A 265 9.55 14.09 -6.40
C TYR A 265 10.81 13.82 -7.25
N ALA A 266 11.91 14.50 -6.93
CA ALA A 266 13.20 14.27 -7.59
C ALA A 266 13.66 12.82 -7.43
N LEU A 267 13.64 12.27 -6.21
CA LEU A 267 14.00 10.88 -5.93
C LEU A 267 13.10 9.88 -6.68
N GLN A 268 11.81 10.19 -6.80
CA GLN A 268 10.88 9.34 -7.54
C GLN A 268 11.25 9.30 -9.03
N LYS A 269 11.57 10.46 -9.62
CA LYS A 269 11.91 10.57 -11.03
C LYS A 269 13.29 9.98 -11.36
N THR A 270 14.28 10.16 -10.47
CA THR A 270 15.67 9.78 -10.75
C THR A 270 16.02 8.35 -10.33
N VAL A 271 15.45 7.82 -9.26
CA VAL A 271 15.85 6.51 -8.71
C VAL A 271 14.71 5.50 -8.76
N LEU A 272 13.53 5.83 -8.22
CA LEU A 272 12.45 4.87 -8.05
C LEU A 272 11.77 4.49 -9.38
N GLY A 273 11.54 5.46 -10.27
CA GLY A 273 11.01 5.25 -11.62
C GLY A 273 11.86 4.28 -12.44
N PRO A 274 13.15 4.58 -12.70
CA PRO A 274 13.98 3.70 -13.52
C PRO A 274 14.21 2.33 -12.86
N ALA A 275 14.26 2.23 -11.52
CA ALA A 275 14.35 0.95 -10.84
C ALA A 275 13.09 0.08 -11.03
N ALA A 276 11.90 0.69 -10.98
CA ALA A 276 10.65 0.00 -11.23
C ALA A 276 10.55 -0.49 -12.69
N ASP A 277 10.96 0.35 -13.64
CA ASP A 277 10.97 -0.02 -15.06
C ASP A 277 11.99 -1.12 -15.34
N ARG A 278 13.19 -1.06 -14.74
CA ARG A 278 14.17 -2.16 -14.80
C ARG A 278 13.61 -3.46 -14.26
N ARG A 279 12.85 -3.43 -13.16
CA ARG A 279 12.17 -4.63 -12.62
C ARG A 279 11.10 -5.17 -13.57
N ARG A 280 10.29 -4.29 -14.19
CA ARG A 280 9.28 -4.69 -15.18
C ARG A 280 9.93 -5.32 -16.40
N ARG A 281 11.00 -4.71 -16.92
CA ARG A 281 11.79 -5.25 -18.04
C ARG A 281 12.40 -6.60 -17.69
N ARG A 282 13.00 -6.78 -16.50
CA ARG A 282 13.53 -8.08 -16.06
C ARG A 282 12.45 -9.16 -15.99
N LYS A 283 11.28 -8.85 -15.43
CA LYS A 283 10.16 -9.80 -15.40
C LYS A 283 9.63 -10.15 -16.79
N ALA A 284 9.57 -9.17 -17.69
CA ALA A 284 9.18 -9.42 -19.07
C ALA A 284 10.19 -10.31 -19.80
N MET A 285 11.49 -10.08 -19.61
CA MET A 285 12.56 -10.91 -20.17
C MET A 285 12.54 -12.33 -19.58
N GLN A 286 12.32 -12.47 -18.27
CA GLN A 286 12.18 -13.78 -17.61
C GLN A 286 10.97 -14.55 -18.14
N ALA A 287 9.81 -13.89 -18.26
CA ALA A 287 8.62 -14.50 -18.84
C ALA A 287 8.83 -14.91 -20.30
N GLN A 288 9.61 -14.14 -21.08
CA GLN A 288 9.98 -14.52 -22.45
C GLN A 288 10.93 -15.71 -22.46
N ALA A 289 11.93 -15.76 -21.58
CA ALA A 289 12.88 -16.87 -21.49
C ALA A 289 12.20 -18.19 -21.06
N GLU A 290 11.33 -18.15 -20.04
CA GLU A 290 10.54 -19.31 -19.59
C GLU A 290 9.64 -19.86 -20.70
N ASN A 291 9.07 -18.96 -21.52
CA ASN A 291 8.19 -19.34 -22.61
C ASN A 291 8.93 -19.82 -23.87
N ALA A 292 10.22 -19.49 -24.03
CA ALA A 292 10.96 -19.77 -25.27
C ALA A 292 11.06 -21.27 -25.59
N GLU A 293 11.32 -22.12 -24.59
CA GLU A 293 11.40 -23.57 -24.79
C GLU A 293 10.04 -24.18 -25.18
N VAL A 294 8.96 -23.71 -24.56
CA VAL A 294 7.60 -24.18 -24.85
C VAL A 294 7.21 -23.82 -26.29
N VAL A 295 7.50 -22.59 -26.71
CA VAL A 295 7.24 -22.12 -28.08
C VAL A 295 8.08 -22.91 -29.08
N ALA A 296 9.37 -23.16 -28.78
CA ALA A 296 10.25 -23.92 -29.68
C ALA A 296 9.75 -25.35 -29.91
N ARG A 297 9.37 -26.06 -28.83
CA ARG A 297 8.81 -27.42 -28.92
C ARG A 297 7.48 -27.44 -29.67
N GLY A 298 6.60 -26.50 -29.38
CA GLY A 298 5.31 -26.41 -30.07
C GLY A 298 5.46 -26.10 -31.57
N ARG A 299 6.44 -25.27 -31.97
CA ARG A 299 6.74 -25.02 -33.38
C ARG A 299 7.26 -26.25 -34.10
N ALA A 300 8.14 -27.03 -33.46
CA ALA A 300 8.62 -28.29 -34.02
C ALA A 300 7.47 -29.27 -34.27
N GLN A 301 6.59 -29.45 -33.27
CA GLN A 301 5.40 -30.31 -33.39
C GLN A 301 4.43 -29.83 -34.48
N ALA A 302 4.21 -28.52 -34.59
CA ALA A 302 3.38 -27.95 -35.65
C ALA A 302 3.99 -28.18 -37.03
N ALA A 303 5.31 -28.03 -37.18
CA ALA A 303 6.02 -28.27 -38.44
C ALA A 303 5.94 -29.74 -38.88
N GLU A 304 6.13 -30.68 -37.95
CA GLU A 304 5.95 -32.12 -38.22
C GLU A 304 4.52 -32.44 -38.67
N ALA A 305 3.51 -31.88 -37.98
CA ALA A 305 2.11 -32.07 -38.35
C ALA A 305 1.80 -31.49 -39.74
N VAL A 306 2.37 -30.32 -40.09
CA VAL A 306 2.21 -29.70 -41.42
C VAL A 306 2.83 -30.57 -42.51
N GLN A 307 3.99 -31.19 -42.27
CA GLN A 307 4.63 -32.11 -43.22
C GLN A 307 3.75 -33.35 -43.49
N LEU A 308 3.15 -33.92 -42.45
CA LEU A 308 2.26 -35.08 -42.58
C LEU A 308 0.97 -34.74 -43.38
N MET A 309 0.51 -33.50 -43.33
CA MET A 309 -0.70 -33.06 -44.03
C MET A 309 -0.48 -32.70 -45.50
N ALA A 310 0.75 -32.37 -45.91
CA ALA A 310 1.05 -31.71 -47.18
C ALA A 310 0.40 -32.42 -48.40
N ILE A 311 0.56 -33.74 -48.49
CA ILE A 311 0.05 -34.56 -49.60
C ILE A 311 -1.50 -34.54 -49.65
N THR A 312 -2.14 -34.65 -48.49
CA THR A 312 -3.60 -34.65 -48.38
C THR A 312 -4.16 -33.27 -48.70
N VAL A 313 -3.48 -32.21 -48.25
CA VAL A 313 -3.86 -30.82 -48.48
C VAL A 313 -3.77 -30.45 -49.95
N GLU A 314 -2.73 -30.88 -50.67
CA GLU A 314 -2.57 -30.61 -52.10
C GLU A 314 -3.70 -31.27 -52.93
N ARG A 315 -4.10 -32.50 -52.57
CA ARG A 315 -5.25 -33.18 -53.17
C ARG A 315 -6.57 -32.47 -52.87
N LYS A 316 -6.77 -32.00 -51.63
CA LYS A 316 -7.97 -31.21 -51.28
C LYS A 316 -7.99 -29.88 -52.02
N ARG A 317 -6.85 -29.19 -52.12
CA ARG A 317 -6.71 -27.88 -52.79
C ARG A 317 -7.08 -27.97 -54.27
N THR A 318 -6.53 -28.93 -55.00
CA THR A 318 -6.83 -29.14 -56.43
C THR A 318 -8.31 -29.49 -56.67
N ARG A 319 -8.91 -30.30 -55.79
CA ARG A 319 -10.35 -30.63 -55.86
C ARG A 319 -11.25 -29.44 -55.59
N GLU A 320 -10.92 -28.61 -54.60
CA GLU A 320 -11.67 -27.38 -54.27
C GLU A 320 -11.52 -26.34 -55.39
N GLU A 321 -10.32 -26.18 -55.94
CA GLU A 321 -10.03 -25.25 -57.04
C GLU A 321 -10.82 -25.61 -58.32
N ALA A 322 -10.90 -26.89 -58.67
CA ALA A 322 -11.70 -27.36 -59.82
C ALA A 322 -13.20 -27.06 -59.67
N LYS A 323 -13.71 -27.00 -58.43
CA LYS A 323 -15.11 -26.71 -58.11
C LYS A 323 -15.36 -25.21 -57.86
N GLY A 324 -14.32 -24.38 -57.84
CA GLY A 324 -14.43 -22.98 -57.42
C GLY A 324 -14.74 -22.80 -55.93
N GLY A 325 -14.43 -23.81 -55.11
CA GLY A 325 -14.66 -23.84 -53.67
C GLY A 325 -13.66 -23.02 -52.86
N LEU A 326 -13.49 -23.37 -51.58
CA LEU A 326 -12.72 -22.58 -50.63
C LEU A 326 -11.23 -22.99 -50.65
N VAL A 327 -10.36 -22.07 -51.10
CA VAL A 327 -8.91 -22.25 -51.14
C VAL A 327 -8.22 -21.18 -50.32
N ILE A 328 -7.44 -21.59 -49.33
CA ILE A 328 -6.66 -20.69 -48.47
C ILE A 328 -5.39 -20.31 -49.21
N MET A 329 -5.18 -19.01 -49.37
CA MET A 329 -3.99 -18.45 -50.01
C MET A 329 -2.90 -18.18 -48.99
N GLU A 330 -3.27 -17.58 -47.86
CA GLU A 330 -2.35 -17.20 -46.82
C GLU A 330 -3.07 -17.22 -45.47
N ALA A 331 -2.45 -17.81 -44.44
CA ALA A 331 -2.98 -17.71 -43.10
C ALA A 331 -1.87 -17.63 -42.05
N ARG A 332 -2.04 -16.73 -41.09
CA ARG A 332 -1.04 -16.42 -40.07
C ARG A 332 -1.68 -16.31 -38.69
N PHE A 333 -1.06 -16.92 -37.69
CA PHE A 333 -1.52 -16.92 -36.31
C PHE A 333 -0.43 -16.39 -35.37
N GLY A 334 -0.72 -15.36 -34.57
CA GLY A 334 0.27 -14.81 -33.64
C GLY A 334 -0.15 -13.53 -32.93
N CYS A 335 0.81 -12.87 -32.27
CA CYS A 335 0.59 -11.57 -31.62
C CYS A 335 0.67 -10.44 -32.66
N LEU A 336 -0.42 -10.27 -33.41
CA LEU A 336 -0.52 -9.24 -34.45
C LEU A 336 -1.02 -7.94 -33.80
N SER A 337 -0.20 -6.90 -33.82
CA SER A 337 -0.55 -5.56 -33.32
C SER A 337 -1.13 -4.66 -34.44
N GLY A 338 -0.80 -4.95 -35.70
CA GLY A 338 -1.35 -4.28 -36.88
C GLY A 338 -1.14 -5.05 -38.20
N VAL A 339 -1.71 -4.54 -39.31
CA VAL A 339 -1.54 -5.07 -40.69
C VAL A 339 -0.07 -5.00 -41.14
N ALA A 340 0.70 -4.06 -40.59
CA ALA A 340 2.10 -3.85 -40.95
C ALA A 340 3.06 -4.90 -40.36
N ASP A 341 2.61 -5.74 -39.42
CA ASP A 341 3.42 -6.79 -38.79
C ASP A 341 3.54 -8.06 -39.68
N PHE A 342 3.04 -7.98 -40.92
CA PHE A 342 3.09 -9.05 -41.90
C PHE A 342 4.38 -9.07 -42.74
N HIS A 343 5.34 -8.19 -42.47
CA HIS A 343 6.67 -8.31 -43.07
C HIS A 343 7.49 -9.38 -42.35
N ALA A 344 8.21 -10.19 -43.13
CA ALA A 344 9.23 -11.07 -42.60
C ALA A 344 10.26 -10.20 -41.84
N PRO A 345 10.73 -10.63 -40.66
CA PRO A 345 11.82 -9.93 -39.98
C PRO A 345 13.03 -9.88 -40.91
N ASP A 346 13.74 -8.74 -40.94
CA ASP A 346 14.96 -8.55 -41.74
C ASP A 346 16.11 -9.50 -41.31
N ASP A 347 16.00 -10.09 -40.11
CA ASP A 347 16.91 -11.10 -39.57
C ASP A 347 16.36 -12.53 -39.78
N PRO A 348 17.06 -13.42 -40.49
CA PRO A 348 16.62 -14.81 -40.73
C PRO A 348 16.62 -15.67 -39.47
N ASP A 349 17.39 -15.29 -38.43
CA ASP A 349 17.50 -16.02 -37.16
C ASP A 349 16.49 -15.55 -36.10
N ALA A 350 15.77 -14.45 -36.35
CA ALA A 350 14.77 -13.93 -35.43
C ALA A 350 13.50 -14.80 -35.47
N GLN A 351 13.12 -15.40 -34.34
CA GLN A 351 11.86 -16.12 -34.22
C GLN A 351 10.68 -15.20 -34.54
N GLN A 352 10.02 -15.47 -35.67
CA GLN A 352 8.87 -14.68 -36.12
C GLN A 352 7.76 -14.63 -35.06
N PRO A 353 7.10 -13.49 -34.82
CA PRO A 353 6.03 -13.36 -33.81
C PRO A 353 4.70 -14.02 -34.26
N TRP A 354 4.69 -14.66 -35.43
CA TRP A 354 3.56 -15.34 -36.03
C TRP A 354 3.99 -16.70 -36.60
N LEU A 355 3.03 -17.61 -36.73
CA LEU A 355 3.16 -18.92 -37.34
C LEU A 355 2.34 -18.96 -38.63
N GLU A 356 2.89 -19.52 -39.70
CA GLU A 356 2.14 -19.79 -40.93
C GLU A 356 1.26 -21.03 -40.76
N VAL A 357 -0.04 -20.89 -41.01
CA VAL A 357 -1.04 -21.92 -40.72
C VAL A 357 -1.95 -22.22 -41.90
N GLY A 358 -1.54 -21.81 -43.11
CA GLY A 358 -2.30 -22.00 -44.35
C GLY A 358 -2.60 -23.47 -44.63
N THR A 359 -1.57 -24.32 -44.57
CA THR A 359 -1.69 -25.76 -44.83
C THR A 359 -2.63 -26.45 -43.84
N ALA A 360 -2.48 -26.14 -42.55
CA ALA A 360 -3.31 -26.73 -41.50
C ALA A 360 -4.78 -26.30 -41.58
N LEU A 361 -5.05 -25.03 -41.92
CA LEU A 361 -6.43 -24.60 -42.16
C LEU A 361 -7.01 -25.21 -43.43
N GLN A 362 -6.22 -25.37 -44.50
CA GLN A 362 -6.69 -25.97 -45.74
C GLN A 362 -7.05 -27.45 -45.52
N PHE A 363 -6.37 -28.13 -44.60
CA PHE A 363 -6.70 -29.49 -44.19
C PHE A 363 -8.10 -29.58 -43.54
N LEU A 364 -8.48 -28.56 -42.77
CA LEU A 364 -9.78 -28.46 -42.07
C LEU A 364 -10.94 -28.05 -43.00
N VAL A 365 -10.69 -27.71 -44.26
CA VAL A 365 -11.75 -27.39 -45.23
C VAL A 365 -12.46 -28.67 -45.67
N GLU A 366 -13.79 -28.66 -45.58
CA GLU A 366 -14.68 -29.69 -46.08
C GLU A 366 -15.91 -29.07 -46.77
N ASN A 367 -16.24 -29.55 -47.97
CA ASN A 367 -17.39 -29.08 -48.76
C ASN A 367 -17.42 -27.54 -48.96
N SER A 368 -16.30 -26.96 -49.38
CA SER A 368 -16.14 -25.51 -49.58
C SER A 368 -16.41 -24.64 -48.32
N ARG A 369 -16.35 -25.22 -47.11
CA ARG A 369 -16.53 -24.49 -45.83
C ARG A 369 -15.40 -24.81 -44.86
N LEU A 370 -15.06 -23.82 -44.02
CA LEU A 370 -14.09 -23.94 -42.94
C LEU A 370 -14.82 -23.74 -41.61
N GLU A 371 -14.97 -24.80 -40.83
CA GLU A 371 -15.60 -24.75 -39.52
C GLU A 371 -14.54 -24.96 -38.44
N ILE A 372 -14.32 -23.94 -37.62
CA ILE A 372 -13.37 -24.01 -36.50
C ILE A 372 -14.17 -24.12 -35.21
N ASN A 373 -14.10 -25.28 -34.57
CA ASN A 373 -14.80 -25.55 -33.31
C ASN A 373 -14.42 -24.51 -32.25
N GLY A 374 -15.42 -23.80 -31.73
CA GLY A 374 -15.23 -22.77 -30.71
C GLY A 374 -14.81 -23.29 -29.34
N ASP A 375 -14.94 -24.60 -29.09
CA ASP A 375 -14.62 -25.23 -27.81
C ASP A 375 -13.13 -25.61 -27.69
N ILE A 376 -12.41 -25.68 -28.81
CA ILE A 376 -10.98 -25.97 -28.85
C ILE A 376 -10.22 -24.65 -29.01
N THR A 377 -9.20 -24.43 -28.17
CA THR A 377 -8.30 -23.30 -28.36
C THR A 377 -7.56 -23.43 -29.69
N LYS A 378 -7.59 -22.38 -30.53
CA LYS A 378 -6.88 -22.33 -31.83
C LYS A 378 -5.42 -22.82 -31.78
N SER A 379 -4.72 -22.67 -30.65
CA SER A 379 -3.34 -23.16 -30.43
C SER A 379 -3.20 -24.69 -30.31
N ASN A 380 -4.30 -25.42 -30.06
CA ASN A 380 -4.32 -26.88 -29.95
C ASN A 380 -4.84 -27.55 -31.23
N LEU A 381 -5.13 -26.79 -32.29
CA LEU A 381 -5.46 -27.36 -33.58
C LEU A 381 -4.22 -28.03 -34.18
N MET A 382 -4.42 -29.08 -34.96
CA MET A 382 -3.31 -29.79 -35.59
C MET A 382 -2.57 -28.84 -36.55
N GLY A 383 -1.24 -28.76 -36.45
CA GLY A 383 -0.43 -27.79 -37.22
C GLY A 383 -0.47 -26.36 -36.69
N PHE A 384 -1.14 -26.11 -35.56
CA PHE A 384 -1.07 -24.84 -34.84
C PHE A 384 -0.12 -24.96 -33.64
N CYS A 385 0.49 -23.84 -33.27
CA CYS A 385 1.20 -23.65 -32.03
C CYS A 385 0.91 -22.24 -31.51
N ASP A 386 1.09 -22.01 -30.22
CA ASP A 386 1.06 -20.68 -29.63
C ASP A 386 2.44 -19.99 -29.74
N PRO A 387 2.64 -19.02 -30.66
CA PRO A 387 3.93 -18.33 -30.77
C PRO A 387 4.16 -17.25 -29.69
N CYS A 388 3.12 -16.82 -28.97
CA CYS A 388 3.20 -15.71 -28.01
C CYS A 388 2.34 -15.99 -26.76
N PRO A 389 2.84 -16.81 -25.81
CA PRO A 389 2.10 -17.13 -24.60
C PRO A 389 1.83 -15.87 -23.77
N ASN A 390 0.65 -15.82 -23.15
CA ASN A 390 0.19 -14.69 -22.31
C ASN A 390 -0.01 -13.34 -23.04
N GLN A 391 0.00 -13.33 -24.38
CA GLN A 391 -0.34 -12.16 -25.19
C GLN A 391 -1.64 -12.37 -25.96
N LYS A 392 -2.25 -11.27 -26.41
CA LYS A 392 -3.47 -11.34 -27.25
C LYS A 392 -3.07 -11.80 -28.65
N LYS A 393 -3.77 -12.81 -29.16
CA LYS A 393 -3.49 -13.42 -30.46
C LYS A 393 -4.60 -13.12 -31.44
N ALA A 394 -4.22 -13.06 -32.71
CA ALA A 394 -5.15 -12.95 -33.82
C ALA A 394 -4.84 -13.99 -34.89
N LEU A 395 -5.87 -14.42 -35.60
CA LEU A 395 -5.76 -15.25 -36.79
C LEU A 395 -6.14 -14.41 -38.01
N TYR A 396 -5.22 -14.35 -38.96
CA TYR A 396 -5.37 -13.73 -40.26
C TYR A 396 -5.57 -14.81 -41.31
N ILE A 397 -6.57 -14.66 -42.18
CA ILE A 397 -6.84 -15.60 -43.28
C ILE A 397 -7.14 -14.80 -44.53
N LYS A 398 -6.41 -15.09 -45.61
CA LYS A 398 -6.70 -14.66 -46.97
C LYS A 398 -7.05 -15.91 -47.78
N TYR A 399 -8.24 -15.92 -48.37
CA TYR A 399 -8.75 -17.09 -49.08
C TYR A 399 -9.46 -16.69 -50.37
N LEU A 400 -9.59 -17.67 -51.26
CA LEU A 400 -10.29 -17.60 -52.52
C LEU A 400 -11.56 -18.45 -52.40
N HIS A 401 -12.70 -17.87 -52.78
CA HIS A 401 -13.99 -18.56 -52.81
C HIS A 401 -14.79 -18.02 -54.00
N ASN A 402 -15.35 -18.89 -54.84
CA ASN A 402 -16.02 -18.49 -56.09
C ASN A 402 -15.17 -17.58 -56.99
N ARG A 403 -13.85 -17.80 -57.03
CA ARG A 403 -12.86 -16.98 -57.77
C ARG A 403 -12.72 -15.52 -57.28
N LEU A 404 -13.28 -15.19 -56.11
CA LEU A 404 -13.09 -13.90 -55.44
C LEU A 404 -12.17 -14.06 -54.23
N VAL A 405 -11.32 -13.07 -54.02
CA VAL A 405 -10.38 -13.04 -52.89
C VAL A 405 -11.03 -12.32 -51.72
N HIS A 406 -10.97 -12.94 -50.54
CA HIS A 406 -11.51 -12.41 -49.29
C HIS A 406 -10.43 -12.43 -48.20
N GLU A 407 -10.54 -11.48 -47.26
CA GLU A 407 -9.67 -11.35 -46.11
C GLU A 407 -10.50 -11.30 -44.83
N VAL A 408 -10.13 -12.11 -43.83
CA VAL A 408 -10.78 -12.15 -42.52
C VAL A 408 -9.75 -12.08 -41.41
N ARG A 409 -10.08 -11.31 -40.36
CA ARG A 409 -9.29 -11.18 -39.13
C ARG A 409 -10.14 -11.51 -37.94
N THR A 410 -9.64 -12.38 -37.07
CA THR A 410 -10.29 -12.67 -35.79
C THR A 410 -9.41 -12.24 -34.64
N LEU A 411 -9.88 -11.26 -33.86
CA LEU A 411 -9.26 -10.79 -32.63
C LEU A 411 -9.99 -11.42 -31.44
N GLY A 412 -9.30 -12.21 -30.63
CA GLY A 412 -9.84 -12.65 -29.34
C GLY A 412 -9.74 -14.15 -29.04
N PRO A 413 -9.97 -14.53 -27.77
CA PRO A 413 -9.89 -15.91 -27.32
C PRO A 413 -11.01 -16.71 -27.98
N SER A 414 -10.61 -17.51 -28.97
CA SER A 414 -11.27 -18.69 -29.52
C SER A 414 -12.67 -19.00 -28.97
N LYS A 415 -13.70 -18.28 -29.41
CA LYS A 415 -15.11 -18.71 -29.34
C LYS A 415 -15.87 -18.16 -30.54
N ARG A 416 -15.97 -19.01 -31.57
CA ARG A 416 -16.83 -18.92 -32.77
C ARG A 416 -16.31 -18.07 -33.95
N LEU A 417 -16.25 -18.74 -35.11
CA LEU A 417 -16.60 -18.20 -36.42
C LEU A 417 -17.91 -18.88 -36.84
#